data_AF-E8LUN8-F1
#
_entry.id   AF-E8LUN8-F1
#
_cell.length_a   1.000
_cell.length_b   1.000
_cell.length_c   1.000
_cell.angle_alpha   90.00
_cell.angle_beta   90.00
_cell.angle_gamma   90.00
#
_symmetry.space_group_name_H-M   'P 1'
#
loop_
_entity.id
_entity.type
_entity.pdbx_description
1 polymer ?
#
loop_
_entity_poly.entity_id
_entity_poly.type
_entity_poly.pdbx_seq_one_letter_code
_entity_poly.pdbx_strand_id
1 'polypeptide(L)'
;MSWLEKILEKSNIVSSRKASIPEGVWTKCTSCEQVLYHAELERNLEVCPKCDHHMRMRARRRLETFLDEDNRVEIADELEPQDKLKFKDSKKYKDRISAAQKSSGEKDALVVMKGELLGQPIVACAFDFSFMGGSMGSVVGARFVRAAEAAMENNCGLVCFSASGGARMQEALMSLMQMAKTSAALERLSAKGLPFISVMTDPTMGGVSASLAMLGDINIGEPKALIGFAGRRVIEQTVREDLPEGFQRSEFLLEHGAIDMIVDRREMRQRIGSLMAKMNNKPSPLVVSVNDSPNEAAYSVPEADEKG
;
A
#
# COMPACT_ATOMS: atom_id res chain seq x y z
N MET A 1 -28.40 14.43 61.42
CA MET A 1 -27.96 14.72 60.05
C MET A 1 -26.70 15.55 60.15
N SER A 2 -25.57 14.93 59.85
CA SER A 2 -24.23 15.50 60.01
C SER A 2 -24.00 16.59 58.97
N TRP A 3 -23.28 17.65 59.32
CA TRP A 3 -22.88 18.71 58.39
C TRP A 3 -22.11 18.19 57.17
N LEU A 4 -21.48 17.01 57.30
CA LEU A 4 -20.81 16.29 56.22
C LEU A 4 -21.77 15.87 55.08
N GLU A 5 -23.05 15.62 55.37
CA GLU A 5 -24.04 15.19 54.37
C GLU A 5 -24.49 16.37 53.49
N LYS A 6 -24.41 17.61 54.00
CA LYS A 6 -24.81 18.84 53.26
C LYS A 6 -23.78 19.33 52.24
N ILE A 7 -22.54 18.86 52.30
CA ILE A 7 -21.48 19.25 51.35
C ILE A 7 -21.53 18.38 50.08
N LEU A 8 -22.00 17.14 50.17
CA LEU A 8 -22.07 16.21 49.05
C LEU A 8 -23.24 16.49 48.08
N GLU A 9 -24.27 17.24 48.50
CA GLU A 9 -25.46 17.48 47.68
C GLU A 9 -25.39 18.74 46.78
N LYS A 10 -24.36 19.58 46.89
CA LYS A 10 -24.34 20.91 46.22
C LYS A 10 -23.13 21.22 45.35
N SER A 11 -22.71 20.27 44.51
CA SER A 11 -21.88 20.59 43.33
C SER A 11 -22.30 19.81 42.09
N ASN A 12 -23.58 19.91 41.71
CA ASN A 12 -24.01 19.63 40.33
C ASN A 12 -23.94 20.93 39.50
N ILE A 13 -22.72 21.41 39.29
CA ILE A 13 -22.38 22.25 38.14
C ILE A 13 -21.72 21.32 37.14
N VAL A 14 -22.46 20.80 36.16
CA VAL A 14 -22.09 20.82 34.74
C VAL A 14 -23.39 20.65 33.94
N SER A 15 -23.75 21.69 33.18
CA SER A 15 -24.74 21.62 32.11
C SER A 15 -24.42 20.41 31.22
N SER A 16 -25.30 19.40 31.25
CA SER A 16 -25.21 18.24 30.37
C SER A 16 -25.61 18.61 28.94
N ARG A 17 -24.83 19.48 28.30
CA ARG A 17 -24.69 19.39 26.85
C ARG A 17 -23.85 18.14 26.61
N LYS A 18 -24.51 16.98 26.46
CA LYS A 18 -23.91 15.82 25.81
C LYS A 18 -23.53 16.29 24.41
N ALA A 19 -22.30 16.77 24.26
CA ALA A 19 -21.69 16.94 22.95
C ALA A 19 -21.72 15.53 22.33
N SER A 20 -22.59 15.34 21.35
CA SER A 20 -22.61 14.11 20.56
C SER A 20 -21.24 14.04 19.88
N ILE A 21 -20.37 13.17 20.37
CA ILE A 21 -19.08 12.92 19.74
C ILE A 21 -19.41 12.42 18.32
N PRO A 22 -18.98 13.12 17.26
CA PRO A 22 -19.24 12.68 15.90
C PRO A 22 -18.70 11.25 15.70
N GLU A 23 -19.46 10.41 14.99
CA GLU A 23 -18.95 9.11 14.55
C GLU A 23 -17.68 9.32 13.70
N GLY A 24 -16.68 8.45 13.88
CA GLY A 24 -15.41 8.50 13.11
C GLY A 24 -14.28 9.33 13.72
N VAL A 25 -14.47 9.95 14.89
CA VAL A 25 -13.43 10.72 15.59
C VAL A 25 -12.34 9.81 16.18
N TRP A 26 -12.70 8.61 16.60
CA TRP A 26 -11.79 7.66 17.25
C TRP A 26 -11.71 6.36 16.47
N THR A 27 -10.51 5.79 16.37
CA THR A 27 -10.25 4.50 15.72
C THR A 27 -9.41 3.62 16.64
N LYS A 28 -9.68 2.31 16.65
CA LYS A 28 -8.90 1.33 17.42
C LYS A 28 -7.76 0.77 16.57
N CYS A 29 -6.54 0.74 17.09
CA CYS A 29 -5.42 0.07 16.42
C CYS A 29 -5.70 -1.43 16.28
N THR A 30 -5.51 -1.97 15.07
CA THR A 30 -5.69 -3.39 14.75
C THR A 30 -4.63 -4.32 15.35
N SER A 31 -3.56 -3.77 15.93
CA SER A 31 -2.47 -4.54 16.54
C SER A 31 -2.39 -4.37 18.06
N CYS A 32 -2.24 -3.13 18.56
CA CYS A 32 -2.08 -2.87 20.00
C CYS A 32 -3.39 -2.52 20.72
N GLU A 33 -4.51 -2.50 20.01
CA GLU A 33 -5.84 -2.19 20.55
C GLU A 33 -6.03 -0.78 21.15
N GLN A 34 -5.00 0.06 21.11
CA GLN A 34 -5.07 1.44 21.57
C GLN A 34 -6.15 2.23 20.79
N VAL A 35 -6.92 3.04 21.52
CA VAL A 35 -7.83 4.03 20.93
C VAL A 35 -7.03 5.26 20.50
N LEU A 36 -7.14 5.62 19.22
CA LEU A 36 -6.40 6.69 18.56
C LEU A 36 -7.36 7.74 18.01
N TYR A 37 -6.94 9.00 18.05
CA TYR A 37 -7.68 10.07 17.40
C TYR A 37 -7.47 10.01 15.88
N HIS A 38 -8.55 9.95 15.10
CA HIS A 38 -8.46 9.65 13.67
C HIS A 38 -7.66 10.71 12.89
N ALA A 39 -7.84 11.99 13.19
CA ALA A 39 -7.10 13.07 12.51
C ALA A 39 -5.59 13.06 12.85
N GLU A 40 -5.18 12.51 13.99
CA GLU A 40 -3.76 12.30 14.31
C GLU A 40 -3.21 11.10 13.53
N LEU A 41 -3.98 10.02 13.45
CA LEU A 41 -3.64 8.84 12.67
C LEU A 41 -3.48 9.18 11.18
N GLU A 42 -4.37 9.99 10.61
CA GLU A 42 -4.28 10.45 9.21
C GLU A 42 -3.03 11.30 8.95
N ARG A 43 -2.65 12.18 9.89
CA ARG A 43 -1.40 12.96 9.80
C ARG A 43 -0.17 12.07 9.91
N ASN A 44 -0.27 11.00 10.69
CA ASN A 44 0.75 9.98 10.82
C ASN A 44 0.64 8.89 9.74
N LEU A 45 -0.06 9.17 8.63
CA LEU A 45 -0.21 8.31 7.45
C LEU A 45 -0.77 6.91 7.77
N GLU A 46 -1.76 6.81 8.67
CA GLU A 46 -2.33 5.52 9.08
C GLU A 46 -1.30 4.58 9.74
N VAL A 47 -0.25 5.14 10.36
CA VAL A 47 0.71 4.40 11.20
C VAL A 47 0.38 4.65 12.66
N CYS A 48 0.25 3.59 13.46
CA CYS A 48 -0.06 3.72 14.88
C CYS A 48 1.10 4.40 15.62
N PRO A 49 0.89 5.56 16.29
CA PRO A 49 1.96 6.26 17.00
C PRO A 49 2.42 5.56 18.30
N LYS A 50 1.77 4.46 18.70
CA LYS A 50 2.12 3.69 19.91
C LYS A 50 2.91 2.43 19.65
N CYS A 51 2.66 1.75 18.53
CA CYS A 51 3.29 0.45 18.22
C CYS A 51 3.85 0.35 16.80
N ASP A 52 3.85 1.46 16.05
CA ASP A 52 4.30 1.56 14.67
C ASP A 52 3.62 0.57 13.71
N HIS A 53 2.44 0.05 14.08
CA HIS A 53 1.67 -0.80 13.19
C HIS A 53 1.10 0.02 12.04
N HIS A 54 1.47 -0.36 10.83
CA HIS A 54 0.94 0.15 9.59
C HIS A 54 -0.50 -0.34 9.37
N MET A 55 -1.48 0.53 9.60
CA MET A 55 -2.89 0.24 9.38
C MET A 55 -3.24 0.41 7.90
N ARG A 56 -4.44 -0.07 7.52
CA ARG A 56 -4.96 0.05 6.16
C ARG A 56 -5.12 1.52 5.78
N MET A 57 -4.67 1.87 4.58
CA MET A 57 -4.76 3.21 4.01
C MET A 57 -5.47 3.13 2.66
N ARG A 58 -6.37 4.08 2.39
CA ARG A 58 -7.09 4.16 1.10
C ARG A 58 -6.13 4.48 -0.05
N ALA A 59 -6.39 3.94 -1.23
CA ALA A 59 -5.50 4.09 -2.39
C ALA A 59 -5.30 5.56 -2.77
N ARG A 60 -6.41 6.30 -2.89
CA ARG A 60 -6.40 7.73 -3.24
C ARG A 60 -5.62 8.56 -2.23
N ARG A 61 -5.91 8.37 -0.93
CA ARG A 61 -5.19 9.05 0.16
C ARG A 61 -3.69 8.76 0.14
N ARG A 62 -3.30 7.53 -0.19
CA ARG A 62 -1.89 7.14 -0.36
C ARG A 62 -1.24 7.92 -1.50
N LEU A 63 -1.87 8.00 -2.66
CA LEU A 63 -1.34 8.77 -3.80
C LEU A 63 -1.29 10.28 -3.49
N GLU A 64 -2.29 10.81 -2.79
CA GLU A 64 -2.36 12.22 -2.39
C GLU A 64 -1.35 12.61 -1.31
N THR A 65 -0.85 11.67 -0.52
CA THR A 65 0.21 11.95 0.47
C THR A 65 1.58 11.63 -0.08
N PHE A 66 1.64 10.76 -1.11
CA PHE A 66 2.87 10.37 -1.79
C PHE A 66 3.30 11.37 -2.87
N LEU A 67 2.38 11.91 -3.67
CA LEU A 67 2.68 12.89 -4.73
C LEU A 67 2.65 14.32 -4.20
N ASP A 68 3.28 15.24 -4.92
CA ASP A 68 3.21 16.68 -4.68
C ASP A 68 1.77 17.17 -4.85
N GLU A 69 1.36 18.21 -4.11
CA GLU A 69 -0.04 18.68 -4.08
C GLU A 69 -0.55 19.16 -5.44
N ASP A 70 0.34 19.83 -6.18
CA ASP A 70 0.05 20.37 -7.49
C ASP A 70 0.16 19.32 -8.62
N ASN A 71 -0.49 19.61 -9.75
CA ASN A 71 -0.35 18.87 -11.01
C ASN A 71 -0.72 17.38 -10.97
N ARG A 72 -1.50 16.94 -9.97
CA ARG A 72 -2.06 15.58 -9.93
C ARG A 72 -3.15 15.41 -10.99
N VAL A 73 -3.01 14.37 -11.81
CA VAL A 73 -3.99 13.99 -12.83
C VAL A 73 -4.29 12.51 -12.68
N GLU A 74 -5.53 12.17 -12.36
CA GLU A 74 -5.98 10.77 -12.37
C GLU A 74 -6.02 10.24 -13.80
N ILE A 75 -5.59 8.99 -13.99
CA ILE A 75 -5.53 8.34 -15.29
C ILE A 75 -6.49 7.15 -15.31
N ALA A 76 -7.19 6.97 -16.43
CA ALA A 76 -8.08 5.84 -16.67
C ALA A 76 -9.23 5.75 -15.65
N ASP A 77 -9.69 6.91 -15.16
CA ASP A 77 -10.79 7.04 -14.23
C ASP A 77 -12.12 6.64 -14.90
N GLU A 78 -12.22 6.71 -16.23
CA GLU A 78 -13.37 6.29 -17.02
C GLU A 78 -13.59 4.77 -17.05
N LEU A 79 -12.59 3.97 -16.65
CA LEU A 79 -12.69 2.50 -16.69
C LEU A 79 -13.48 1.93 -15.50
N GLU A 80 -14.45 1.06 -15.81
CA GLU A 80 -15.33 0.41 -14.84
C GLU A 80 -15.53 -1.08 -15.12
N PRO A 81 -15.69 -1.93 -14.08
CA PRO A 81 -15.82 -3.37 -14.26
C PRO A 81 -17.19 -3.74 -14.82
N GLN A 82 -17.21 -4.80 -15.64
CA GLN A 82 -18.44 -5.35 -16.22
C GLN A 82 -18.53 -6.85 -15.99
N ASP A 83 -19.70 -7.32 -15.56
CA ASP A 83 -19.98 -8.74 -15.41
C ASP A 83 -20.28 -9.40 -16.76
N LYS A 84 -19.22 -9.83 -17.47
CA LYS A 84 -19.34 -10.53 -18.76
C LYS A 84 -19.74 -12.00 -18.60
N LEU A 85 -19.41 -12.61 -17.47
CA LEU A 85 -19.66 -14.04 -17.22
C LEU A 85 -21.02 -14.31 -16.56
N LYS A 86 -21.77 -13.26 -16.20
CA LYS A 86 -23.00 -13.33 -15.40
C LYS A 86 -22.76 -14.11 -14.10
N PHE A 87 -21.59 -13.89 -13.49
CA PHE A 87 -21.11 -14.70 -12.38
C PHE A 87 -22.00 -14.53 -11.14
N LYS A 88 -22.30 -15.64 -10.49
CA LYS A 88 -23.09 -15.67 -9.25
C LYS A 88 -22.55 -16.72 -8.29
N ASP A 89 -22.27 -16.28 -7.07
CA ASP A 89 -22.09 -17.15 -5.91
C ASP A 89 -23.24 -16.92 -4.91
N SER A 90 -22.95 -16.81 -3.61
CA SER A 90 -23.82 -16.19 -2.61
C SER A 90 -24.47 -14.86 -3.05
N LYS A 91 -23.79 -14.06 -3.88
CA LYS A 91 -24.25 -12.79 -4.44
C LYS A 91 -23.93 -12.73 -5.93
N LYS A 92 -24.69 -11.94 -6.70
CA LYS A 92 -24.33 -11.66 -8.11
C LYS A 92 -23.09 -10.77 -8.14
N TYR A 93 -22.22 -10.95 -9.14
CA TYR A 93 -21.01 -10.14 -9.24
C TYR A 93 -21.32 -8.63 -9.36
N LYS A 94 -22.36 -8.26 -10.13
CA LYS A 94 -22.83 -6.87 -10.22
C LYS A 94 -23.14 -6.25 -8.84
N ASP A 95 -23.77 -7.01 -7.95
CA ASP A 95 -24.11 -6.52 -6.60
C ASP A 95 -22.85 -6.35 -5.74
N ARG A 96 -21.85 -7.23 -5.92
CA ARG A 96 -20.54 -7.10 -5.26
C ARG A 96 -19.78 -5.86 -5.74
N ILE A 97 -19.81 -5.57 -7.04
CA ILE A 97 -19.22 -4.35 -7.62
C ILE A 97 -19.89 -3.12 -6.98
N SER A 98 -21.21 -3.01 -7.03
CA SER A 98 -21.91 -1.84 -6.48
C SER A 98 -21.68 -1.65 -4.98
N ALA A 99 -21.62 -2.74 -4.21
CA ALA A 99 -21.30 -2.67 -2.79
C ALA A 99 -19.85 -2.21 -2.55
N ALA A 100 -18.90 -2.74 -3.32
CA ALA A 100 -17.49 -2.38 -3.23
C ALA A 100 -17.28 -0.90 -3.59
N GLN A 101 -17.88 -0.43 -4.68
CA GLN A 101 -17.86 0.98 -5.11
C GLN A 101 -18.41 1.89 -4.00
N LYS A 102 -19.54 1.54 -3.39
CA LYS A 102 -20.12 2.31 -2.28
C LYS A 102 -19.21 2.36 -1.05
N SER A 103 -18.54 1.26 -0.72
CA SER A 103 -17.70 1.16 0.49
C SER A 103 -16.29 1.72 0.33
N SER A 104 -15.78 1.74 -0.91
CA SER A 104 -14.45 2.24 -1.25
C SER A 104 -14.46 3.70 -1.70
N GLY A 105 -15.56 4.14 -2.33
CA GLY A 105 -15.58 5.39 -3.08
C GLY A 105 -14.90 5.29 -4.45
N GLU A 106 -14.38 4.13 -4.82
CA GLU A 106 -13.60 3.92 -6.03
C GLU A 106 -14.33 3.08 -7.07
N LYS A 107 -14.03 3.29 -8.35
CA LYS A 107 -14.63 2.52 -9.46
C LYS A 107 -14.14 1.08 -9.54
N ASP A 108 -12.87 0.85 -9.20
CA ASP A 108 -12.23 -0.45 -9.09
C ASP A 108 -11.05 -0.38 -8.09
N ALA A 109 -10.38 -1.49 -7.84
CA ALA A 109 -9.37 -1.69 -6.82
C ALA A 109 -7.99 -1.06 -7.10
N LEU A 110 -7.79 -0.33 -8.20
CA LEU A 110 -6.53 0.34 -8.51
C LEU A 110 -6.80 1.78 -8.93
N VAL A 111 -6.18 2.73 -8.25
CA VAL A 111 -6.18 4.15 -8.63
C VAL A 111 -4.82 4.47 -9.26
N VAL A 112 -4.82 5.28 -10.32
CA VAL A 112 -3.61 5.68 -11.04
C VAL A 112 -3.57 7.19 -11.13
N MET A 113 -2.46 7.80 -10.75
CA MET A 113 -2.24 9.23 -10.85
C MET A 113 -0.90 9.52 -11.48
N LYS A 114 -0.88 10.49 -12.40
CA LYS A 114 0.32 11.20 -12.81
C LYS A 114 0.48 12.43 -11.92
N GLY A 115 1.71 12.78 -11.59
CA GLY A 115 2.02 14.01 -10.89
C GLY A 115 3.52 14.16 -10.74
N GLU A 116 3.92 14.82 -9.66
CA GLU A 116 5.32 14.99 -9.30
C GLU A 116 5.61 14.39 -7.92
N LEU A 117 6.86 13.97 -7.73
CA LEU A 117 7.39 13.53 -6.45
C LEU A 117 8.65 14.34 -6.16
N LEU A 118 8.53 15.29 -5.24
CA LEU A 118 9.60 16.24 -4.90
C LEU A 118 10.10 17.00 -6.15
N GLY A 119 9.16 17.48 -6.97
CA GLY A 119 9.39 18.21 -8.22
C GLY A 119 9.81 17.35 -9.41
N GLN A 120 9.84 16.01 -9.27
CA GLN A 120 10.21 15.10 -10.35
C GLN A 120 8.95 14.45 -10.96
N PRO A 121 8.75 14.48 -12.29
CA PRO A 121 7.59 13.86 -12.90
C PRO A 121 7.60 12.35 -12.63
N ILE A 122 6.43 11.80 -12.29
CA ILE A 122 6.27 10.38 -11.98
C ILE A 122 4.83 9.92 -12.24
N VAL A 123 4.66 8.63 -12.50
CA VAL A 123 3.34 7.98 -12.42
C VAL A 123 3.32 7.08 -11.19
N ALA A 124 2.24 7.13 -10.43
CA ALA A 124 2.03 6.28 -9.28
C ALA A 124 0.66 5.61 -9.34
N CYS A 125 0.57 4.36 -8.91
CA CYS A 125 -0.68 3.66 -8.74
C CYS A 125 -0.74 2.97 -7.38
N ALA A 126 -1.95 2.85 -6.83
CA ALA A 126 -2.17 2.26 -5.52
C ALA A 126 -3.41 1.37 -5.52
N PHE A 127 -3.28 0.18 -4.95
CA PHE A 127 -4.38 -0.73 -4.75
C PHE A 127 -5.25 -0.28 -3.57
N ASP A 128 -6.56 -0.39 -3.70
CA ASP A 128 -7.50 -0.22 -2.60
C ASP A 128 -8.03 -1.57 -2.13
N PHE A 129 -7.50 -2.04 -1.00
CA PHE A 129 -7.88 -3.33 -0.43
C PHE A 129 -9.37 -3.38 -0.01
N SER A 130 -10.00 -2.23 0.25
CA SER A 130 -11.43 -2.18 0.58
C SER A 130 -12.31 -2.56 -0.61
N PHE A 131 -11.82 -2.40 -1.84
CA PHE A 131 -12.51 -2.85 -3.05
C PHE A 131 -12.24 -4.34 -3.26
N MET A 132 -13.14 -5.19 -2.74
CA MET A 132 -13.10 -6.64 -2.96
C MET A 132 -11.74 -7.27 -2.64
N GLY A 133 -11.09 -6.85 -1.54
CA GLY A 133 -9.78 -7.35 -1.13
C GLY A 133 -8.65 -6.95 -2.07
N GLY A 134 -8.78 -5.84 -2.80
CA GLY A 134 -7.78 -5.40 -3.77
C GLY A 134 -7.61 -6.37 -4.93
N SER A 135 -8.61 -7.22 -5.20
CA SER A 135 -8.46 -8.32 -6.14
C SER A 135 -8.23 -7.83 -7.57
N MET A 136 -7.23 -8.40 -8.25
CA MET A 136 -6.88 -8.00 -9.62
C MET A 136 -7.85 -8.62 -10.63
N GLY A 137 -8.70 -7.78 -11.21
CA GLY A 137 -9.56 -8.08 -12.36
C GLY A 137 -9.15 -7.27 -13.60
N SER A 138 -9.98 -7.29 -14.64
CA SER A 138 -9.70 -6.69 -15.95
C SER A 138 -9.39 -5.19 -15.87
N VAL A 139 -10.10 -4.46 -15.01
CA VAL A 139 -9.90 -3.00 -14.83
C VAL A 139 -8.60 -2.71 -14.11
N VAL A 140 -8.26 -3.45 -13.04
CA VAL A 140 -6.95 -3.32 -12.36
C VAL A 140 -5.82 -3.49 -13.36
N GLY A 141 -5.84 -4.57 -14.14
CA GLY A 141 -4.80 -4.79 -15.14
C GLY A 141 -4.83 -3.74 -16.26
N ALA A 142 -6.00 -3.22 -16.67
CA ALA A 142 -6.09 -2.16 -17.68
C ALA A 142 -5.53 -0.83 -17.15
N ARG A 143 -5.91 -0.41 -15.94
CA ARG A 143 -5.40 0.79 -15.28
C ARG A 143 -3.89 0.72 -15.06
N PHE A 144 -3.37 -0.44 -14.64
CA PHE A 144 -1.92 -0.62 -14.50
C PHE A 144 -1.18 -0.47 -15.84
N VAL A 145 -1.71 -1.06 -16.93
CA VAL A 145 -1.14 -0.86 -18.27
C VAL A 145 -1.17 0.61 -18.67
N ARG A 146 -2.27 1.33 -18.39
CA ARG A 146 -2.35 2.79 -18.62
C ARG A 146 -1.33 3.57 -17.81
N ALA A 147 -1.02 3.14 -16.58
CA ALA A 147 0.04 3.73 -15.77
C ALA A 147 1.41 3.57 -16.43
N ALA A 148 1.74 2.35 -16.89
CA ALA A 148 2.99 2.09 -17.59
C ALA A 148 3.07 2.85 -18.94
N GLU A 149 1.98 2.92 -19.69
CA GLU A 149 1.90 3.72 -20.92
C GLU A 149 2.13 5.20 -20.65
N ALA A 150 1.46 5.77 -19.64
CA ALA A 150 1.66 7.15 -19.25
C ALA A 150 3.11 7.42 -18.80
N ALA A 151 3.72 6.52 -18.02
CA ALA A 151 5.13 6.65 -17.62
C ALA A 151 6.06 6.65 -18.84
N MET A 152 5.81 5.75 -19.80
CA MET A 152 6.55 5.66 -21.06
C MET A 152 6.36 6.86 -22.00
N GLU A 153 5.18 7.48 -22.02
CA GLU A 153 4.86 8.67 -22.81
C GLU A 153 5.48 9.94 -22.21
N ASN A 154 5.53 10.03 -20.88
CA ASN A 154 6.08 11.17 -20.16
C ASN A 154 7.57 10.98 -19.80
N ASN A 155 8.18 9.86 -20.22
CA ASN A 155 9.57 9.50 -19.96
C ASN A 155 9.94 9.63 -18.47
N CYS A 156 9.12 9.05 -17.60
CA CYS A 156 9.29 9.09 -16.15
C CYS A 156 9.13 7.71 -15.50
N GLY A 157 9.49 7.61 -14.22
CA GLY A 157 9.37 6.38 -13.45
C GLY A 157 7.94 6.02 -13.08
N LEU A 158 7.73 4.75 -12.73
CA LEU A 158 6.46 4.21 -12.23
C LEU A 158 6.63 3.70 -10.80
N VAL A 159 5.65 3.99 -9.94
CA VAL A 159 5.57 3.41 -8.58
C VAL A 159 4.25 2.69 -8.41
N CYS A 160 4.25 1.48 -7.88
CA CYS A 160 3.03 0.74 -7.57
C CYS A 160 2.96 0.33 -6.10
N PHE A 161 1.94 0.81 -5.39
CA PHE A 161 1.60 0.36 -4.04
C PHE A 161 0.61 -0.80 -4.13
N SER A 162 1.11 -2.02 -3.96
CA SER A 162 0.34 -3.26 -4.02
C SER A 162 -0.33 -3.57 -2.69
N ALA A 163 -1.61 -3.94 -2.77
CA ALA A 163 -2.43 -4.42 -1.65
C ALA A 163 -3.53 -5.32 -2.22
N SER A 164 -3.36 -6.65 -2.17
CA SER A 164 -4.25 -7.58 -2.82
C SER A 164 -4.33 -8.92 -2.11
N GLY A 165 -5.53 -9.50 -2.08
CA GLY A 165 -5.75 -10.91 -1.72
C GLY A 165 -5.56 -11.88 -2.89
N GLY A 166 -5.30 -11.40 -4.12
CA GLY A 166 -5.07 -12.22 -5.29
C GLY A 166 -5.88 -11.82 -6.53
N ALA A 167 -6.11 -12.76 -7.43
CA ALA A 167 -6.88 -12.54 -8.67
C ALA A 167 -8.39 -12.51 -8.39
N ARG A 168 -9.14 -11.71 -9.16
CA ARG A 168 -10.59 -11.59 -9.01
C ARG A 168 -11.31 -12.79 -9.62
N MET A 169 -11.67 -13.76 -8.78
CA MET A 169 -12.29 -15.02 -9.23
C MET A 169 -13.55 -14.83 -10.07
N GLN A 170 -14.31 -13.75 -9.86
CA GLN A 170 -15.56 -13.47 -10.58
C GLN A 170 -15.34 -13.20 -12.07
N GLU A 171 -14.13 -12.84 -12.48
CA GLU A 171 -13.75 -12.66 -13.89
C GLU A 171 -12.87 -13.82 -14.42
N ALA A 172 -12.65 -14.85 -13.59
CA ALA A 172 -11.98 -16.11 -13.94
C ALA A 172 -10.68 -15.93 -14.75
N LEU A 173 -10.59 -16.52 -15.94
CA LEU A 173 -9.40 -16.48 -16.80
C LEU A 173 -9.00 -15.05 -17.18
N MET A 174 -9.96 -14.12 -17.27
CA MET A 174 -9.63 -12.71 -17.55
C MET A 174 -8.73 -12.15 -16.45
N SER A 175 -9.00 -12.45 -15.18
CA SER A 175 -8.15 -12.04 -14.05
C SER A 175 -6.77 -12.66 -14.11
N LEU A 176 -6.66 -13.95 -14.45
CA LEU A 176 -5.37 -14.62 -14.60
C LEU A 176 -4.51 -13.94 -15.70
N MET A 177 -5.13 -13.63 -16.84
CA MET A 177 -4.43 -12.98 -17.95
C MET A 177 -3.93 -11.57 -17.62
N GLN A 178 -4.44 -10.93 -16.55
CA GLN A 178 -3.91 -9.64 -16.11
C GLN A 178 -2.47 -9.75 -15.60
N MET A 179 -2.06 -10.91 -15.06
CA MET A 179 -0.67 -11.16 -14.68
C MET A 179 0.24 -11.02 -15.90
N ALA A 180 -0.02 -11.80 -16.95
CA ALA A 180 0.75 -11.73 -18.19
C ALA A 180 0.69 -10.34 -18.84
N LYS A 181 -0.48 -9.71 -18.85
CA LYS A 181 -0.68 -8.38 -19.45
C LYS A 181 0.13 -7.28 -18.74
N THR A 182 0.12 -7.28 -17.41
CA THR A 182 0.85 -6.27 -16.61
C THR A 182 2.35 -6.52 -16.66
N SER A 183 2.80 -7.77 -16.59
CA SER A 183 4.22 -8.13 -16.79
C SER A 183 4.73 -7.72 -18.18
N ALA A 184 3.95 -7.92 -19.23
CA ALA A 184 4.34 -7.47 -20.58
C ALA A 184 4.42 -5.94 -20.70
N ALA A 185 3.62 -5.20 -19.95
CA ALA A 185 3.73 -3.74 -19.89
C ALA A 185 4.96 -3.28 -19.12
N LEU A 186 5.33 -3.98 -18.04
CA LEU A 186 6.58 -3.73 -17.32
C LEU A 186 7.81 -4.03 -18.16
N GLU A 187 7.79 -5.10 -18.96
CA GLU A 187 8.88 -5.40 -19.91
C GLU A 187 9.08 -4.25 -20.91
N ARG A 188 7.99 -3.68 -21.43
CA ARG A 188 8.06 -2.51 -22.32
C ARG A 188 8.61 -1.26 -21.63
N LEU A 189 8.30 -1.07 -20.34
CA LEU A 189 8.82 0.01 -19.52
C LEU A 189 10.33 -0.16 -19.28
N SER A 190 10.75 -1.37 -18.91
CA SER A 190 12.15 -1.75 -18.72
C SER A 190 12.97 -1.62 -20.01
N ALA A 191 12.42 -2.03 -21.16
CA ALA A 191 13.06 -1.85 -22.47
C ALA A 191 13.30 -0.38 -22.86
N LYS A 192 12.55 0.57 -22.26
CA LYS A 192 12.81 2.01 -22.39
C LYS A 192 13.80 2.57 -21.35
N GLY A 193 14.28 1.74 -20.43
CA GLY A 193 15.17 2.14 -19.35
C GLY A 193 14.49 3.03 -18.30
N LEU A 194 13.17 2.91 -18.14
CA LEU A 194 12.42 3.71 -17.17
C LEU A 194 12.22 2.91 -15.87
N PRO A 195 12.53 3.49 -14.70
CA PRO A 195 12.53 2.76 -13.44
C PRO A 195 11.11 2.44 -12.95
N PHE A 196 10.92 1.23 -12.45
CA PHE A 196 9.73 0.76 -11.77
C PHE A 196 10.05 0.35 -10.33
N ILE A 197 9.40 1.00 -9.37
CA ILE A 197 9.49 0.63 -7.96
C ILE A 197 8.17 0.00 -7.51
N SER A 198 8.26 -1.24 -7.05
CA SER A 198 7.13 -1.95 -6.46
C SER A 198 7.15 -1.83 -4.94
N VAL A 199 6.04 -1.39 -4.36
CA VAL A 199 5.87 -1.28 -2.90
C VAL A 199 4.77 -2.23 -2.46
N MET A 200 5.15 -3.29 -1.77
CA MET A 200 4.24 -4.29 -1.24
C MET A 200 3.78 -3.90 0.16
N THR A 201 2.46 -3.70 0.29
CA THR A 201 1.81 -3.35 1.55
C THR A 201 1.00 -4.53 2.08
N ASP A 202 0.60 -4.47 3.35
CA ASP A 202 -0.18 -5.53 3.96
C ASP A 202 -1.63 -5.56 3.40
N PRO A 203 -2.13 -6.70 2.88
CA PRO A 203 -1.38 -7.85 2.39
C PRO A 203 -1.13 -7.74 0.87
N THR A 204 -0.09 -8.40 0.35
CA THR A 204 0.12 -8.56 -1.10
C THR A 204 0.26 -10.04 -1.44
N MET A 205 -0.82 -10.64 -1.93
CA MET A 205 -0.94 -12.09 -2.09
C MET A 205 -1.28 -12.53 -3.52
N GLY A 206 -1.08 -13.82 -3.81
CA GLY A 206 -1.63 -14.49 -5.00
C GLY A 206 -1.10 -13.94 -6.31
N GLY A 207 -1.99 -13.78 -7.29
CA GLY A 207 -1.61 -13.38 -8.64
C GLY A 207 -0.90 -12.02 -8.72
N VAL A 208 -1.20 -11.08 -7.82
CA VAL A 208 -0.50 -9.78 -7.79
C VAL A 208 0.93 -9.95 -7.27
N SER A 209 1.12 -10.70 -6.19
CA SER A 209 2.45 -11.07 -5.66
C SER A 209 3.30 -11.81 -6.70
N ALA A 210 2.70 -12.71 -7.48
CA ALA A 210 3.40 -13.46 -8.53
C ALA A 210 3.43 -12.77 -9.91
N SER A 211 3.17 -11.46 -9.97
CA SER A 211 3.29 -10.67 -11.21
C SER A 211 3.83 -9.29 -10.91
N LEU A 212 3.06 -8.23 -11.17
CA LEU A 212 3.51 -6.84 -11.10
C LEU A 212 4.16 -6.44 -9.77
N ALA A 213 3.81 -7.07 -8.65
CA ALA A 213 4.32 -6.68 -7.35
C ALA A 213 5.75 -7.17 -7.06
N MET A 214 6.27 -8.15 -7.80
CA MET A 214 7.62 -8.71 -7.60
C MET A 214 8.52 -8.53 -8.83
N LEU A 215 8.13 -7.62 -9.74
CA LEU A 215 8.85 -7.30 -10.97
C LEU A 215 9.39 -5.85 -10.94
N GLY A 216 9.54 -5.27 -9.75
CA GLY A 216 10.20 -3.98 -9.57
C GLY A 216 11.69 -4.07 -9.87
N ASP A 217 12.26 -2.99 -10.39
CA ASP A 217 13.72 -2.79 -10.33
C ASP A 217 14.18 -2.67 -8.87
N ILE A 218 13.30 -2.14 -8.01
CA ILE A 218 13.42 -2.17 -6.55
C ILE A 218 12.07 -2.61 -5.97
N ASN A 219 12.11 -3.65 -5.15
CA ASN A 219 11.01 -4.21 -4.40
C ASN A 219 11.10 -3.75 -2.93
N ILE A 220 10.11 -2.98 -2.48
CA ILE A 220 10.04 -2.43 -1.13
C ILE A 220 8.89 -3.09 -0.36
N GLY A 221 9.13 -3.51 0.87
CA GLY A 221 8.08 -3.90 1.82
C GLY A 221 7.77 -2.78 2.82
N GLU A 222 6.50 -2.60 3.21
CA GLU A 222 6.19 -1.91 4.46
C GLU A 222 6.46 -2.84 5.67
N PRO A 223 6.89 -2.32 6.84
CA PRO A 223 7.11 -3.11 8.06
C PRO A 223 5.98 -4.12 8.35
N LYS A 224 6.37 -5.37 8.61
CA LYS A 224 5.46 -6.48 8.96
C LYS A 224 4.38 -6.79 7.91
N ALA A 225 4.50 -6.32 6.67
CA ALA A 225 3.51 -6.60 5.65
C ALA A 225 3.48 -8.08 5.29
N LEU A 226 2.28 -8.66 5.14
CA LEU A 226 2.12 -10.04 4.71
C LEU A 226 2.20 -10.13 3.18
N ILE A 227 3.20 -10.83 2.67
CA ILE A 227 3.50 -10.92 1.24
C ILE A 227 3.76 -12.38 0.87
N GLY A 228 3.10 -12.87 -0.19
CA GLY A 228 3.42 -14.19 -0.72
C GLY A 228 2.40 -14.76 -1.69
N PHE A 229 2.78 -15.81 -2.41
CA PHE A 229 1.93 -16.40 -3.43
C PHE A 229 0.69 -17.11 -2.85
N ALA A 230 0.90 -18.09 -1.98
CA ALA A 230 -0.18 -18.84 -1.32
C ALA A 230 -0.44 -18.30 0.09
N GLY A 231 -1.68 -18.34 0.55
CA GLY A 231 -2.01 -17.96 1.92
C GLY A 231 -1.49 -18.98 2.94
N ARG A 232 -1.02 -18.50 4.10
CA ARG A 232 -0.50 -19.30 5.23
C ARG A 232 -1.29 -20.58 5.49
N ARG A 233 -2.62 -20.46 5.60
CA ARG A 233 -3.54 -21.59 5.83
C ARG A 233 -3.42 -22.70 4.78
N VAL A 234 -3.29 -22.35 3.50
CA VAL A 234 -3.20 -23.33 2.41
C VAL A 234 -1.86 -24.06 2.46
N ILE A 235 -0.79 -23.35 2.83
CA ILE A 235 0.56 -23.91 2.96
C ILE A 235 0.61 -24.89 4.15
N GLU A 236 0.14 -24.48 5.33
CA GLU A 236 0.09 -25.34 6.54
C GLU A 236 -0.71 -26.63 6.27
N GLN A 237 -1.84 -26.53 5.56
CA GLN A 237 -2.64 -27.71 5.20
C GLN A 237 -1.93 -28.65 4.22
N THR A 238 -1.06 -28.13 3.38
CA THR A 238 -0.34 -28.90 2.35
C THR A 238 0.89 -29.58 2.95
N VAL A 239 1.71 -28.85 3.70
CA VAL A 239 2.95 -29.35 4.31
C VAL A 239 2.66 -30.13 5.60
N ARG A 240 1.52 -29.85 6.27
CA ARG A 240 1.12 -30.43 7.57
C ARG A 240 2.10 -30.14 8.69
N GLU A 241 2.73 -28.98 8.64
CA GLU A 241 3.64 -28.45 9.64
C GLU A 241 3.27 -27.01 9.99
N ASP A 242 3.64 -26.58 11.19
CA ASP A 242 3.49 -25.20 11.62
C ASP A 242 4.54 -24.33 10.93
N LEU A 243 4.08 -23.21 10.36
CA LEU A 243 4.98 -22.27 9.71
C LEU A 243 5.73 -21.41 10.73
N PRO A 244 7.01 -21.06 10.44
CA PRO A 244 7.81 -20.22 11.32
C PRO A 244 7.11 -18.93 11.74
N GLU A 245 7.50 -18.40 12.90
CA GLU A 245 7.13 -17.03 13.27
C GLU A 245 7.68 -16.05 12.21
N GLY A 246 6.91 -15.01 11.89
CA GLY A 246 7.31 -14.07 10.86
C GLY A 246 7.24 -14.59 9.42
N PHE A 247 6.84 -15.85 9.17
CA PHE A 247 6.68 -16.38 7.82
C PHE A 247 5.80 -15.45 6.95
N GLN A 248 6.26 -15.17 5.72
CA GLN A 248 5.66 -14.22 4.77
C GLN A 248 5.61 -12.75 5.21
N ARG A 249 6.28 -12.37 6.29
CA ARG A 249 6.44 -10.95 6.65
C ARG A 249 7.54 -10.30 5.82
N SER A 250 7.50 -8.99 5.65
CA SER A 250 8.54 -8.24 4.95
C SER A 250 9.95 -8.54 5.49
N GLU A 251 10.09 -8.69 6.80
CA GLU A 251 11.36 -9.06 7.45
C GLU A 251 11.85 -10.44 6.98
N PHE A 252 10.95 -11.42 6.94
CA PHE A 252 11.26 -12.75 6.41
C PHE A 252 11.61 -12.70 4.91
N LEU A 253 10.90 -11.91 4.10
CA LEU A 253 11.20 -11.77 2.68
C LEU A 253 12.55 -11.10 2.44
N LEU A 254 12.93 -10.11 3.26
CA LEU A 254 14.22 -9.43 3.16
C LEU A 254 15.36 -10.40 3.46
N GLU A 255 15.24 -11.19 4.54
CA GLU A 255 16.23 -12.23 4.90
C GLU A 255 16.42 -13.29 3.80
N HIS A 256 15.39 -13.55 2.99
CA HIS A 256 15.43 -14.51 1.89
C HIS A 256 15.71 -13.85 0.51
N GLY A 257 16.06 -12.57 0.48
CA GLY A 257 16.42 -11.86 -0.76
C GLY A 257 15.28 -11.64 -1.75
N ALA A 258 14.02 -11.71 -1.29
CA ALA A 258 12.84 -11.50 -2.13
C ALA A 258 12.45 -10.01 -2.26
N ILE A 259 12.85 -9.17 -1.31
CA ILE A 259 12.68 -7.72 -1.35
C ILE A 259 14.01 -7.03 -1.05
N ASP A 260 14.21 -5.82 -1.56
CA ASP A 260 15.47 -5.08 -1.43
C ASP A 260 15.56 -4.29 -0.11
N MET A 261 14.42 -3.81 0.39
CA MET A 261 14.37 -3.02 1.63
C MET A 261 12.99 -2.97 2.26
N ILE A 262 12.99 -2.64 3.55
CA ILE A 262 11.79 -2.34 4.33
C ILE A 262 11.78 -0.86 4.67
N VAL A 263 10.67 -0.18 4.39
CA VAL A 263 10.58 1.28 4.54
C VAL A 263 9.31 1.65 5.30
N ASP A 264 9.46 2.42 6.39
CA ASP A 264 8.34 3.01 7.11
C ASP A 264 7.59 3.97 6.17
N ARG A 265 6.25 3.95 6.25
CA ARG A 265 5.38 4.70 5.34
C ARG A 265 5.63 6.20 5.43
N ARG A 266 6.03 6.70 6.61
CA ARG A 266 6.37 8.10 6.87
C ARG A 266 7.63 8.55 6.14
N GLU A 267 8.53 7.62 5.84
CA GLU A 267 9.79 7.87 5.12
C GLU A 267 9.69 7.54 3.62
N MET A 268 8.66 6.79 3.23
CA MET A 268 8.47 6.25 1.88
C MET A 268 8.60 7.31 0.77
N ARG A 269 7.98 8.48 0.96
CA ARG A 269 8.00 9.58 -0.01
C ARG A 269 9.42 10.07 -0.29
N GLN A 270 10.22 10.30 0.76
CA GLN A 270 11.60 10.75 0.63
C GLN A 270 12.51 9.65 0.08
N ARG A 271 12.33 8.41 0.56
CA ARG A 271 13.12 7.25 0.11
C ARG A 271 12.95 7.00 -1.38
N ILE A 272 11.71 6.91 -1.86
CA ILE A 272 11.41 6.67 -3.28
C ILE A 272 11.84 7.86 -4.13
N GLY A 273 11.62 9.10 -3.68
CA GLY A 273 12.09 10.28 -4.41
C GLY A 273 13.61 10.29 -4.59
N SER A 274 14.37 9.89 -3.57
CA SER A 274 15.83 9.76 -3.66
C SER A 274 16.26 8.65 -4.63
N LEU A 275 15.61 7.49 -4.58
CA LEU A 275 15.91 6.36 -5.48
C LEU A 275 15.59 6.72 -6.94
N MET A 276 14.41 7.28 -7.19
CA MET A 276 14.00 7.73 -8.53
C MET A 276 14.96 8.78 -9.09
N ALA A 277 15.43 9.72 -8.28
CA ALA A 277 16.42 10.69 -8.70
C ALA A 277 17.73 10.01 -9.15
N LYS A 278 18.24 9.06 -8.36
CA LYS A 278 19.46 8.31 -8.66
C LYS A 278 19.32 7.50 -9.94
N MET A 279 18.23 6.75 -10.09
CA MET A 279 17.97 5.89 -11.25
C MET A 279 17.80 6.71 -12.55
N ASN A 280 17.27 7.93 -12.45
CA ASN A 280 17.09 8.83 -13.59
C ASN A 280 18.24 9.83 -13.80
N ASN A 281 19.36 9.66 -13.10
CA ASN A 281 20.50 10.59 -13.12
C ASN A 281 20.09 12.06 -12.92
N LYS A 282 19.20 12.31 -11.95
CA LYS A 282 18.74 13.63 -11.53
C LYS A 282 19.40 14.02 -10.20
N PRO A 283 19.51 15.33 -9.91
CA PRO A 283 19.94 15.80 -8.59
C PRO A 283 19.05 15.21 -7.49
N SER A 284 19.65 14.90 -6.34
CA SER A 284 18.89 14.49 -5.16
C SER A 284 17.88 15.59 -4.81
N PRO A 285 16.59 15.26 -4.68
CA PRO A 285 15.59 16.23 -4.22
C PRO A 285 15.74 16.52 -2.71
N LEU A 286 16.48 15.67 -1.99
CA LEU A 286 16.81 15.88 -0.59
C LEU A 286 18.10 16.71 -0.51
N VAL A 287 17.98 17.94 0.00
CA VAL A 287 19.12 18.79 0.35
C VAL A 287 19.62 18.34 1.71
N VAL A 288 20.74 17.62 1.73
CA VAL A 288 21.46 17.32 2.98
C VAL A 288 22.56 18.38 3.14
N SER A 289 22.57 19.06 4.28
CA SER A 289 23.65 19.97 4.66
C SER A 289 24.97 19.17 4.71
N VAL A 290 25.95 19.55 3.90
CA VAL A 290 27.27 18.88 3.82
C VAL A 290 28.08 19.04 5.13
N ASN A 291 27.63 19.93 6.02
CA ASN A 291 28.32 20.22 7.29
C ASN A 291 27.97 19.25 8.43
N ASP A 292 26.97 18.39 8.24
CA ASP A 292 26.63 17.31 9.18
C ASP A 292 27.03 15.98 8.56
N SER A 293 28.32 15.76 8.40
CA SER A 293 28.83 14.44 8.00
C SER A 293 28.35 13.41 9.02
N PRO A 294 27.62 12.36 8.65
CA PRO A 294 27.32 11.28 9.57
C PRO A 294 28.65 10.70 10.02
N ASN A 295 28.90 10.74 11.34
CA ASN A 295 30.03 10.06 11.95
C ASN A 295 29.71 8.58 11.99
N GLU A 296 29.70 7.93 10.82
CA GLU A 296 29.51 6.49 10.71
C GLU A 296 30.88 5.83 10.56
N ALA A 297 31.17 4.91 11.47
CA ALA A 297 32.27 3.98 11.29
C ALA A 297 32.08 3.27 9.95
N ALA A 298 33.18 3.09 9.20
CA ALA A 298 33.14 2.43 7.91
C ALA A 298 32.37 1.11 8.00
N TYR A 299 31.33 0.95 7.18
CA TYR A 299 30.61 -0.30 7.05
C TYR A 299 31.60 -1.39 6.60
N SER A 300 31.93 -2.31 7.49
CA SER A 300 32.73 -3.48 7.16
C SER A 300 31.86 -4.47 6.40
N VAL A 301 32.22 -4.75 5.15
CA VAL A 301 31.61 -5.85 4.39
C VAL A 301 31.86 -7.14 5.18
N PRO A 302 30.83 -7.89 5.59
CA PRO A 302 31.02 -9.20 6.20
C PRO A 302 31.78 -10.09 5.23
N GLU A 303 32.93 -10.63 5.65
CA GLU A 303 33.61 -11.68 4.90
C GLU A 303 32.70 -12.91 4.89
N ALA A 304 32.46 -13.47 3.71
CA ALA A 304 31.73 -14.71 3.59
C ALA A 304 32.53 -15.80 4.32
N ASP A 305 31.93 -16.43 5.33
CA ASP A 305 32.51 -17.62 5.95
C ASP A 305 32.73 -18.67 4.85
N GLU A 306 33.91 -19.31 4.83
CA GLU A 306 34.28 -20.35 3.85
C GLU A 306 33.44 -21.63 3.95
N LYS A 307 32.22 -21.56 4.51
CA LYS A 307 31.26 -22.66 4.63
C LYS A 307 29.84 -22.23 4.25
N GLY A 308 29.67 -21.94 2.95
CA GLY A 308 28.41 -22.17 2.22
C GLY A 308 27.39 -21.05 2.30
#